data_AF-A0A3S4IUB5-F1
#
_entry.id   AF-A0A3S4IUB5-F1
#
_cell.length_a   1.000
_cell.length_b   1.000
_cell.length_c   1.000
_cell.angle_alpha   90.00
_cell.angle_beta   90.00
_cell.angle_gamma   90.00
#
_symmetry.space_group_name_H-M   'P 1'
#
loop_
_entity.id
_entity.type
_entity.pdbx_description
1 polymer ?
#
loop_
_entity_poly.entity_id
_entity_poly.type
_entity_poly.pdbx_seq_one_letter_code
_entity_poly.pdbx_strand_id
1 'polypeptide(L)'
;MRTFGQLAHCDAVLSGYLGSAEQGEHILGIVRQVKAANPQAKYFCDPVMGHPEKGCIVAPGVAEFHVRYALPASDIIAPNLIELEIPQQT
;
A
#
# COMPACT_ATOMS: atom_id res chain seq x y z
N MET A 1 16.71 8.21 -7.50
CA MET A 1 16.12 9.48 -7.04
C MET A 1 16.98 10.00 -5.88
N ARG A 2 17.67 11.14 -6.03
CA ARG A 2 18.47 11.76 -4.95
C ARG A 2 17.59 12.78 -4.24
N THR A 3 17.26 12.53 -2.97
CA THR A 3 16.49 13.46 -2.12
C THR A 3 17.45 14.18 -1.18
N PHE A 4 17.49 15.51 -1.23
CA PHE A 4 18.35 16.38 -0.42
C PHE A 4 17.87 16.44 1.04
N GLY A 5 17.80 15.30 1.73
CA GLY A 5 17.34 15.21 3.13
C GLY A 5 15.84 15.40 3.35
N GLN A 6 15.06 15.85 2.35
CA GLN A 6 13.62 16.10 2.50
C GLN A 6 12.80 14.92 3.03
N LEU A 7 13.22 13.67 2.78
CA LEU A 7 12.49 12.49 3.27
C LEU A 7 12.44 12.42 4.80
N ALA A 8 13.39 13.03 5.51
CA ALA A 8 13.37 13.10 6.97
C ALA A 8 12.19 13.94 7.52
N HIS A 9 11.56 14.77 6.68
CA HIS A 9 10.37 15.56 7.00
C HIS A 9 9.07 14.93 6.49
N CYS A 10 9.14 13.73 5.91
CA CYS A 10 7.95 13.01 5.48
C CYS A 10 7.42 12.20 6.67
N ASP A 11 6.25 12.57 7.19
CA ASP A 11 5.63 11.90 8.33
C ASP A 11 4.77 10.70 7.92
N ALA A 12 4.34 10.64 6.66
CA ALA A 12 3.58 9.51 6.17
C ALA A 12 3.69 9.32 4.65
N VAL A 13 3.56 8.06 4.24
CA VAL A 13 3.31 7.65 2.86
C VAL A 13 1.88 7.11 2.79
N LEU A 14 1.11 7.59 1.83
CA LEU A 14 -0.25 7.15 1.55
C LEU A 14 -0.28 6.46 0.19
N SER A 15 -0.86 5.26 0.13
CA SER A 15 -1.17 4.58 -1.14
C SER A 15 -2.65 4.25 -1.22
N GLY A 16 -3.17 4.26 -2.45
CA GLY A 16 -4.53 3.88 -2.79
C GLY A 16 -4.50 3.01 -4.06
N TYR A 17 -5.35 3.34 -5.03
CA TYR A 17 -5.45 2.58 -6.29
C TYR A 17 -4.10 2.27 -6.96
N LEU A 18 -3.91 0.99 -7.30
CA LEU A 18 -2.74 0.47 -8.02
C LEU A 18 -3.13 0.01 -9.41
N GLY A 19 -2.39 0.45 -10.42
CA GLY A 19 -2.52 -0.02 -11.80
C GLY A 19 -1.81 -1.35 -12.08
N SER A 20 -0.86 -1.76 -11.23
CA SER A 20 -0.15 -3.05 -11.31
C SER A 20 0.49 -3.43 -9.97
N ALA A 21 0.82 -4.71 -9.80
CA ALA A 21 1.60 -5.17 -8.63
C ALA A 21 3.00 -4.54 -8.59
N GLU A 22 3.65 -4.37 -9.74
CA GLU A 22 4.96 -3.73 -9.87
C GLU A 22 4.95 -2.28 -9.35
N GLN A 23 3.89 -1.52 -9.63
CA GLN A 23 3.72 -0.19 -9.04
C GLN A 23 3.69 -0.25 -7.52
N GLY A 24 2.99 -1.25 -6.96
CA GLY A 24 2.97 -1.53 -5.53
C GLY A 24 4.36 -1.79 -4.95
N GLU A 25 5.18 -2.61 -5.62
CA GLU A 25 6.55 -2.89 -5.20
C GLU A 25 7.43 -1.63 -5.17
N HIS A 26 7.28 -0.75 -6.15
CA HIS A 26 7.95 0.55 -6.16
C HIS A 26 7.50 1.44 -5.00
N ILE A 27 6.20 1.46 -4.68
CA ILE A 27 5.67 2.18 -3.51
C ILE A 27 6.29 1.65 -2.22
N LEU A 28 6.38 0.33 -2.03
CA LEU A 28 7.07 -0.23 -0.85
C LEU A 28 8.57 0.12 -0.84
N GLY A 29 9.20 0.24 -1.99
CA GLY A 29 10.54 0.80 -2.12
C GLY A 29 10.65 2.23 -1.57
N ILE A 30 9.68 3.08 -1.89
CA ILE A 30 9.58 4.45 -1.36
C ILE A 30 9.32 4.44 0.14
N VAL A 31 8.39 3.62 0.63
CA VAL A 31 8.11 3.45 2.06
C VAL A 31 9.37 3.10 2.83
N ARG A 32 10.18 2.16 2.32
CA ARG A 32 11.47 1.80 2.93
C ARG A 32 12.45 2.98 2.97
N GLN A 33 12.55 3.75 1.88
CA GLN A 33 13.43 4.93 1.83
C GLN A 33 12.98 6.03 2.81
N VAL A 34 11.67 6.28 2.90
CA VAL A 34 11.09 7.24 3.84
C VAL A 34 11.34 6.79 5.27
N LYS A 35 11.01 5.53 5.62
CA LYS A 35 11.23 5.00 6.98
C LYS A 35 12.72 4.94 7.37
N ALA A 36 13.62 4.75 6.41
CA ALA A 36 15.06 4.84 6.66
C ALA A 36 15.52 6.27 7.00
N ALA A 37 14.87 7.30 6.42
CA ALA A 37 15.16 8.70 6.71
C ALA A 37 14.42 9.24 7.94
N ASN A 38 13.18 8.77 8.18
CA ASN A 38 12.33 9.09 9.33
C ASN A 38 11.66 7.80 9.85
N PRO A 39 12.23 7.14 10.87
CA PRO A 39 11.65 5.91 11.44
C PRO A 39 10.26 6.08 12.07
N GLN A 40 9.83 7.31 12.35
CA GLN A 40 8.49 7.61 12.87
C GLN A 40 7.44 7.71 11.76
N ALA A 41 7.86 7.79 10.49
CA ALA A 41 6.95 7.91 9.37
C ALA A 41 6.01 6.70 9.28
N LYS A 42 4.73 6.98 9.00
CA LYS A 42 3.69 5.95 8.88
C LYS A 42 3.42 5.58 7.44
N TYR A 43 3.10 4.32 7.19
CA TYR A 43 2.57 3.86 5.93
C TYR A 43 1.08 3.58 6.07
N PHE A 44 0.27 4.36 5.35
CA PHE A 44 -1.17 4.19 5.23
C PHE A 44 -1.47 3.49 3.90
N CYS A 45 -2.07 2.31 3.96
CA CYS A 45 -2.50 1.54 2.79
C CYS A 45 -4.03 1.54 2.70
N ASP A 46 -4.59 2.23 1.71
CA ASP A 46 -5.96 2.02 1.26
C ASP A 46 -5.93 0.91 0.18
N PRO A 47 -6.37 -0.33 0.49
CA PRO A 47 -6.21 -1.48 -0.39
C PRO A 47 -7.33 -1.54 -1.43
N VAL A 48 -7.41 -0.50 -2.27
CA VAL A 48 -8.48 -0.31 -3.26
C VAL A 48 -8.54 -1.50 -4.21
N MET A 49 -9.51 -2.38 -4.01
CA MET A 49 -9.72 -3.57 -4.83
C MET A 49 -11.13 -3.72 -5.39
N GLY A 50 -12.12 -3.07 -4.79
CA GLY A 50 -13.49 -3.25 -5.24
C GLY A 50 -14.43 -2.11 -4.91
N HIS A 51 -15.53 -2.05 -5.66
CA HIS A 51 -16.66 -1.20 -5.36
C HIS A 51 -17.89 -2.08 -5.11
N PRO A 52 -18.77 -1.76 -4.14
CA PRO A 52 -19.97 -2.54 -3.83
C PRO A 52 -20.82 -2.94 -5.05
N GLU A 53 -20.94 -2.04 -6.02
CA GLU A 53 -21.74 -2.26 -7.24
C GLU A 53 -21.01 -3.00 -8.37
N LYS A 54 -19.67 -3.00 -8.37
CA LYS A 54 -18.84 -3.52 -9.48
C LYS A 54 -18.05 -4.78 -9.10
N GLY A 55 -18.05 -5.15 -7.83
CA GLY A 55 -17.23 -6.24 -7.28
C GLY A 55 -15.75 -5.87 -7.20
N CYS A 56 -14.92 -6.87 -6.93
CA CYS A 56 -13.48 -6.77 -6.80
C CYS A 56 -12.80 -6.99 -8.17
N ILE A 57 -12.56 -5.91 -8.93
CA ILE A 57 -11.89 -5.99 -10.24
C ILE A 57 -10.65 -5.09 -10.19
N VAL A 58 -9.49 -5.72 -10.10
CA VAL A 58 -8.18 -5.06 -10.16
C VAL A 58 -7.29 -5.68 -11.22
N ALA A 59 -6.21 -4.98 -11.56
CA ALA A 59 -5.18 -5.52 -12.42
C ALA A 59 -4.61 -6.83 -11.85
N PRO A 60 -4.18 -7.77 -12.71
CA PRO A 60 -3.61 -9.05 -12.27
C PRO A 60 -2.50 -8.85 -11.22
N GLY A 61 -2.56 -9.65 -10.15
CA GLY A 61 -1.58 -9.63 -9.06
C GLY A 61 -1.75 -8.52 -8.02
N VAL A 62 -2.58 -7.49 -8.25
CA VAL A 62 -2.78 -6.39 -7.28
C VAL A 62 -3.39 -6.88 -5.97
N ALA A 63 -4.41 -7.75 -6.04
CA ALA A 63 -5.04 -8.29 -4.83
C ALA A 63 -4.07 -9.14 -4.00
N GLU A 64 -3.32 -10.03 -4.66
CA GLU A 64 -2.27 -10.83 -4.00
C GLU A 64 -1.18 -9.93 -3.41
N PHE A 65 -0.80 -8.87 -4.13
CA PHE A 65 0.18 -7.91 -3.66
C PHE A 65 -0.26 -7.20 -2.37
N HIS A 66 -1.53 -6.77 -2.30
CA HIS A 66 -2.06 -6.14 -1.10
C HIS A 66 -1.99 -7.09 0.10
N VAL A 67 -2.51 -8.32 -0.05
CA VAL A 67 -2.56 -9.31 1.04
C VAL A 67 -1.16 -9.72 1.50
N ARG A 68 -0.24 -9.99 0.58
CA ARG A 68 1.08 -10.55 0.91
C ARG A 68 2.12 -9.51 1.29
N TYR A 69 2.01 -8.28 0.79
CA TYR A 69 3.09 -7.29 0.93
C TYR A 69 2.61 -5.94 1.47
N ALA A 70 1.57 -5.34 0.90
CA ALA A 70 1.18 -3.98 1.28
C ALA A 70 0.58 -3.92 2.69
N LEU A 71 -0.39 -4.79 2.99
CA LEU A 71 -1.07 -4.83 4.29
C LEU A 71 -0.09 -5.18 5.42
N PRO A 72 0.78 -6.22 5.31
CA PRO A 72 1.76 -6.52 6.36
C PRO A 72 2.79 -5.41 6.60
N ALA A 73 3.09 -4.59 5.59
CA ALA A 73 4.04 -3.48 5.71
C ALA A 73 3.42 -2.19 6.25
N SER A 74 2.09 -2.11 6.28
CA SER A 74 1.35 -0.89 6.64
C SER A 74 1.19 -0.72 8.15
N ASP A 75 1.25 0.55 8.60
CA ASP A 75 0.93 0.91 9.98
C ASP A 75 -0.58 1.15 10.14
N ILE A 76 -1.26 1.56 9.07
CA ILE A 76 -2.68 1.87 9.04
C ILE A 76 -3.26 1.33 7.73
N ILE A 77 -4.44 0.71 7.81
CA ILE A 77 -5.21 0.25 6.66
C ILE A 77 -6.61 0.89 6.65
N ALA A 78 -7.16 1.11 5.46
CA ALA A 78 -8.53 1.62 5.30
C ALA A 78 -9.34 0.82 4.27
N PRO A 79 -9.60 -0.47 4.53
CA PRO A 79 -10.41 -1.28 3.62
C PRO A 79 -11.90 -0.94 3.71
N ASN A 80 -12.64 -1.19 2.64
CA ASN A 80 -14.09 -1.36 2.67
C ASN A 80 -14.50 -2.80 3.03
N LEU A 81 -15.81 -3.06 3.12
CA LEU A 81 -16.34 -4.38 3.53
C LEU A 81 -15.91 -5.51 2.59
N ILE A 82 -15.92 -5.29 1.28
CA ILE A 82 -15.54 -6.32 0.29
C ILE A 82 -14.04 -6.64 0.42
N GLU A 83 -13.22 -5.60 0.60
CA GLU A 83 -11.77 -5.75 0.75
C GLU A 83 -11.40 -6.49 2.06
N LEU A 84 -12.21 -6.33 3.11
CA LEU A 84 -12.07 -7.10 4.36
C LEU A 84 -12.44 -8.58 4.22
N GLU A 85 -13.38 -8.91 3.34
CA GLU A 85 -13.86 -10.28 3.13
C GLU A 85 -12.89 -11.14 2.30
N ILE A 86 -11.93 -10.52 1.61
CA ILE A 86 -10.96 -11.25 0.79
C ILE A 86 -10.17 -12.22 1.70
N PRO A 87 -10.18 -13.54 1.41
CA PRO A 87 -9.56 -14.52 2.26
C PRO A 87 -8.07 -14.22 2.45
N GLN A 88 -7.65 -13.98 3.69
CA GLN A 88 -6.24 -13.96 4.03
C GLN A 88 -5.72 -15.39 4.00
N GLN A 89 -5.36 -15.88 2.81
CA GLN A 89 -4.74 -17.19 2.65
C GLN A 89 -3.35 -17.13 3.31
N THR A 90 -3.30 -17.62 4.55
CA THR A 90 -2.09 -17.98 5.31
C THR A 90 -1.30 -19.06 4.60
#